data_AF-A0A497KK76-F1
#
_entry.id   AF-A0A497KK76-F1
#
_cell.length_a   1.000
_cell.length_b   1.000
_cell.length_c   1.000
_cell.angle_alpha   90.00
_cell.angle_beta   90.00
_cell.angle_gamma   90.00
#
_symmetry.space_group_name_H-M   'P 1'
#
loop_
_entity.id
_entity.type
_entity.pdbx_description
1 polymer ?
#
loop_
_entity_poly.entity_id
_entity_poly.type
_entity_poly.pdbx_seq_one_letter_code
_entity_poly.pdbx_strand_id
1 'polypeptide(L)'
;MRTLHSETSKLVANCASLAALLEVSAYPKPGNIHRLNDFPDTSYEHFLAGSVALGSVMGELAARSYVNENYVNTGLGKGVLDAVNEIFEWQHGGNTHLGVALLFVPISAGAGKWHRTKSKNITELRKVIRKVIELATPDDSIYIYQAIEKAMPSKNLGKAEKLDIQDKESIKNIKNDNITPLQIFQLCKDRDQICHEWVTGFET
;
A
#
# COMPACT_ATOMS: atom_id res chain seq x y z
N MET A 1 -20.85 -18.42 2.29
CA MET A 1 -19.95 -17.59 1.45
C MET A 1 -19.87 -16.13 1.92
N ARG A 2 -21.00 -15.46 2.25
CA ARG A 2 -21.01 -14.08 2.82
C ARG A 2 -20.27 -13.92 4.17
N THR A 3 -20.28 -14.94 5.04
CA THR A 3 -19.62 -14.90 6.35
C THR A 3 -18.09 -14.87 6.26
N LEU A 4 -17.49 -15.76 5.45
CA LEU A 4 -16.04 -15.88 5.32
C LEU A 4 -15.35 -14.64 4.73
N HIS A 5 -16.00 -13.95 3.79
CA HIS A 5 -15.47 -12.70 3.24
C HIS A 5 -15.49 -11.56 4.28
N SER A 6 -16.56 -11.49 5.09
CA SER A 6 -16.65 -10.54 6.21
C SER A 6 -15.60 -10.83 7.29
N GLU A 7 -15.37 -12.11 7.60
CA GLU A 7 -14.30 -12.53 8.53
C GLU A 7 -12.90 -12.19 7.99
N THR A 8 -12.66 -12.42 6.70
CA THR A 8 -11.38 -12.07 6.04
C THR A 8 -11.12 -10.58 6.10
N SER A 9 -12.14 -9.77 5.76
CA SER A 9 -12.07 -8.31 5.81
C SER A 9 -11.72 -7.84 7.23
N LYS A 10 -12.47 -8.30 8.23
CA LYS A 10 -12.26 -7.92 9.63
C LYS A 10 -10.87 -8.34 10.14
N LEU A 11 -10.42 -9.55 9.81
CA LEU A 11 -9.11 -10.03 10.23
C LEU A 11 -7.99 -9.16 9.65
N VAL A 12 -8.01 -8.91 8.33
CA VAL A 12 -6.96 -8.12 7.67
C VAL A 12 -7.01 -6.66 8.14
N ALA A 13 -8.21 -6.08 8.30
CA ALA A 13 -8.34 -4.72 8.84
C ALA A 13 -7.73 -4.59 10.23
N ASN A 14 -8.05 -5.52 11.14
CA ASN A 14 -7.50 -5.51 12.50
C ASN A 14 -5.98 -5.68 12.50
N CYS A 15 -5.44 -6.59 11.68
CA CYS A 15 -4.00 -6.80 11.57
C CYS A 15 -3.29 -5.55 11.02
N ALA A 16 -3.82 -4.94 9.96
CA ALA A 16 -3.27 -3.73 9.36
C ALA A 16 -3.30 -2.55 10.34
N SER A 17 -4.45 -2.30 11.00
CA SER A 17 -4.53 -1.24 12.01
C SER A 17 -3.58 -1.48 13.17
N LEU A 18 -3.53 -2.71 13.72
CA LEU A 18 -2.63 -3.01 14.83
C LEU A 18 -1.16 -2.83 14.44
N ALA A 19 -0.76 -3.28 13.25
CA ALA A 19 0.60 -3.13 12.76
C ALA A 19 1.00 -1.65 12.59
N ALA A 20 0.13 -0.83 11.99
CA ALA A 20 0.37 0.61 11.82
C ALA A 20 0.40 1.36 13.17
N LEU A 21 -0.50 1.02 14.08
CA LEU A 21 -0.52 1.59 15.44
C LEU A 21 0.77 1.26 16.22
N LEU A 22 1.26 0.02 16.11
CA LEU A 22 2.52 -0.38 16.76
C LEU A 22 3.73 0.34 16.15
N GLU A 23 3.73 0.57 14.84
CA GLU A 23 4.80 1.29 14.13
C GLU A 23 4.96 2.72 14.65
N VAL A 24 3.86 3.46 14.79
CA VAL A 24 3.92 4.85 15.29
C VAL A 24 4.09 4.94 16.81
N SER A 25 3.66 3.90 17.54
CA SER A 25 3.82 3.82 19.00
C SER A 25 5.23 3.43 19.44
N ALA A 26 6.10 3.00 18.51
CA ALA A 26 7.46 2.61 18.83
C ALA A 26 8.26 3.78 19.44
N TYR A 27 9.02 3.50 20.49
CA TYR A 27 9.88 4.48 21.15
C TYR A 27 11.22 3.87 21.59
N PRO A 28 12.36 4.53 21.30
CA PRO A 28 12.49 5.76 20.51
C PRO A 28 12.33 5.49 19.00
N LYS A 29 11.79 6.46 18.25
CA LYS A 29 11.71 6.43 16.78
C LYS A 29 12.52 7.60 16.20
N PRO A 30 13.82 7.43 15.95
CA PRO A 30 14.71 8.53 15.59
C PRO A 30 14.24 9.28 14.34
N GLY A 31 14.18 10.61 14.43
CA GLY A 31 13.92 11.48 13.27
C GLY A 31 12.50 11.42 12.70
N ASN A 32 11.55 10.78 13.38
CA ASN A 32 10.17 10.62 12.92
C ASN A 32 9.17 10.97 14.03
N ILE A 33 7.89 10.97 13.68
CA ILE A 33 6.79 11.21 14.61
C ILE A 33 6.60 9.99 15.51
N HIS A 34 6.47 10.26 16.80
CA HIS A 34 6.10 9.30 17.84
C HIS A 34 5.45 10.05 19.00
N ARG A 35 5.00 9.32 20.02
CA ARG A 35 4.24 9.87 21.17
C ARG A 35 4.81 11.13 21.85
N LEU A 36 6.11 11.40 21.71
CA LEU A 36 6.82 12.51 22.38
C LEU A 36 7.46 13.49 21.38
N ASN A 37 7.20 13.34 20.08
CA ASN A 37 7.80 14.15 19.04
C ASN A 37 6.84 14.29 17.85
N ASP A 38 6.35 15.50 17.63
CA ASP A 38 5.50 15.86 16.50
C ASP A 38 6.27 16.73 15.48
N PHE A 39 5.74 16.84 14.26
CA PHE A 39 6.12 17.86 13.30
C PHE A 39 5.12 19.03 13.33
N PRO A 40 5.47 20.22 12.80
CA PRO A 40 4.61 21.41 12.88
C PRO A 40 3.17 21.19 12.40
N ASP A 41 2.99 20.40 11.34
CA ASP A 41 1.69 20.14 10.73
C ASP A 41 1.16 18.72 11.01
N THR A 42 1.96 17.84 11.62
CA THR A 42 1.66 16.41 11.72
C THR A 42 1.97 15.88 13.12
N SER A 43 0.93 15.46 13.86
CA SER A 43 1.07 14.90 15.20
C SER A 43 0.93 13.37 15.24
N TYR A 44 1.28 12.80 16.39
CA TYR A 44 1.03 11.40 16.72
C TYR A 44 -0.44 10.98 16.55
N GLU A 45 -1.41 11.81 16.93
CA GLU A 45 -2.85 11.51 16.81
C GLU A 45 -3.30 11.42 15.35
N HIS A 46 -2.70 12.20 14.44
CA HIS A 46 -2.94 12.04 13.01
C HIS A 46 -2.51 10.65 12.53
N PHE A 47 -1.41 10.10 13.06
CA PHE A 47 -1.01 8.73 12.76
C PHE A 47 -1.96 7.69 13.37
N LEU A 48 -2.49 7.92 14.58
CA LEU A 48 -3.49 7.02 15.16
C LEU A 48 -4.76 6.96 14.31
N ALA A 49 -5.29 8.12 13.90
CA ALA A 49 -6.47 8.20 13.03
C ALA A 49 -6.20 7.55 11.67
N GLY A 50 -5.04 7.86 11.06
CA GLY A 50 -4.62 7.27 9.79
C GLY A 50 -4.45 5.74 9.85
N SER A 51 -4.02 5.18 10.98
CA SER A 51 -3.88 3.72 11.16
C SER A 51 -5.23 3.00 11.15
N VAL A 52 -6.27 3.61 11.71
CA VAL A 52 -7.64 3.07 11.71
C VAL A 52 -8.24 3.14 10.30
N ALA A 53 -8.11 4.30 9.64
CA ALA A 53 -8.52 4.52 8.26
C ALA A 53 -7.88 3.51 7.29
N LEU A 54 -6.55 3.35 7.39
CA LEU A 54 -5.78 2.40 6.60
C LEU A 54 -6.30 0.97 6.75
N GLY A 55 -6.56 0.53 7.99
CA GLY A 55 -7.05 -0.81 8.26
C GLY A 55 -8.39 -1.10 7.59
N SER A 56 -9.32 -0.17 7.62
CA SER A 56 -10.62 -0.31 6.94
C SER A 56 -10.44 -0.63 5.45
N VAL A 57 -9.61 0.17 4.76
CA VAL A 57 -9.32 -0.02 3.33
C VAL A 57 -8.61 -1.35 3.06
N MET A 58 -7.66 -1.75 3.92
CA MET A 58 -6.96 -3.04 3.79
C MET A 58 -7.92 -4.23 3.93
N GLY A 59 -8.87 -4.14 4.86
CA GLY A 59 -9.94 -5.12 5.01
C GLY A 59 -10.79 -5.23 3.76
N GLU A 60 -11.28 -4.11 3.22
CA GLU A 60 -12.07 -4.08 2.00
C GLU A 60 -11.32 -4.63 0.79
N LEU A 61 -10.03 -4.30 0.63
CA LEU A 61 -9.18 -4.84 -0.43
C LEU A 61 -9.02 -6.36 -0.32
N ALA A 62 -8.76 -6.88 0.89
CA ALA A 62 -8.68 -8.32 1.13
C ALA A 62 -10.01 -9.01 0.82
N ALA A 63 -11.11 -8.38 1.20
CA ALA A 63 -12.46 -8.84 0.89
C ALA A 63 -12.65 -8.95 -0.64
N ARG A 64 -12.41 -7.87 -1.39
CA ARG A 64 -12.50 -7.84 -2.86
C ARG A 64 -11.61 -8.91 -3.50
N SER A 65 -10.39 -9.07 -2.99
CA SER A 65 -9.43 -10.06 -3.48
C SER A 65 -9.87 -11.50 -3.22
N TYR A 66 -10.54 -11.76 -2.09
CA TYR A 66 -11.11 -13.07 -1.75
C TYR A 66 -12.20 -13.50 -2.75
N VAL A 67 -13.10 -12.59 -3.13
CA VAL A 67 -14.20 -12.92 -4.05
C VAL A 67 -13.75 -12.96 -5.51
N ASN A 68 -12.74 -12.18 -5.88
CA ASN A 68 -12.13 -12.29 -7.20
C ASN A 68 -11.59 -13.72 -7.36
N GLU A 69 -12.00 -14.45 -8.40
CA GLU A 69 -11.53 -15.82 -8.64
C GLU A 69 -10.17 -15.83 -9.34
N ASN A 70 -9.87 -14.78 -10.10
CA ASN A 70 -8.70 -14.66 -10.95
C ASN A 70 -7.66 -13.77 -10.27
N TYR A 71 -6.37 -14.03 -10.44
CA TYR A 71 -5.34 -13.18 -9.82
C TYR A 71 -5.14 -11.84 -10.55
N VAL A 72 -5.85 -11.61 -11.65
CA VAL A 72 -5.77 -10.40 -12.46
C VAL A 72 -6.63 -9.29 -11.85
N ASN A 73 -6.11 -8.05 -11.92
CA ASN A 73 -6.82 -6.84 -11.51
C ASN A 73 -7.35 -6.95 -10.07
N THR A 74 -6.46 -7.31 -9.14
CA THR A 74 -6.75 -7.25 -7.70
C THR A 74 -6.86 -5.79 -7.21
N GLY A 75 -6.52 -4.82 -8.07
CA GLY A 75 -6.67 -3.40 -7.82
C GLY A 75 -5.67 -2.88 -6.80
N LEU A 76 -4.40 -3.30 -6.90
CA LEU A 76 -3.36 -2.89 -5.96
C LEU A 76 -3.21 -1.37 -5.96
N GLY A 77 -3.02 -0.76 -7.12
CA GLY A 77 -2.85 0.69 -7.19
C GLY A 77 -4.09 1.44 -6.75
N LYS A 78 -5.27 0.95 -7.11
CA LYS A 78 -6.53 1.50 -6.61
C LYS A 78 -6.62 1.40 -5.09
N GLY A 79 -6.17 0.29 -4.49
CA GLY A 79 -6.07 0.11 -3.04
C GLY A 79 -5.13 1.11 -2.37
N VAL A 80 -3.99 1.45 -2.99
CA VAL A 80 -3.08 2.50 -2.47
C VAL A 80 -3.77 3.86 -2.50
N LEU A 81 -4.43 4.20 -3.62
CA LEU A 81 -5.15 5.46 -3.76
C LEU A 81 -6.34 5.55 -2.79
N ASP A 82 -7.11 4.48 -2.64
CA ASP A 82 -8.21 4.39 -1.66
C ASP A 82 -7.70 4.62 -0.24
N ALA A 83 -6.55 4.02 0.11
CA ALA A 83 -5.94 4.20 1.43
C ALA A 83 -5.54 5.66 1.66
N VAL A 84 -4.84 6.28 0.71
CA VAL A 84 -4.46 7.69 0.81
C VAL A 84 -5.68 8.60 0.94
N ASN A 85 -6.74 8.35 0.17
CA ASN A 85 -7.97 9.13 0.28
C ASN A 85 -8.61 8.99 1.66
N GLU A 86 -8.81 7.75 2.13
CA GLU A 86 -9.45 7.51 3.43
C GLU A 86 -8.63 8.12 4.58
N ILE A 87 -7.30 8.00 4.54
CA ILE A 87 -6.41 8.61 5.54
C ILE A 87 -6.57 10.14 5.53
N PHE A 88 -6.73 10.79 4.38
CA PHE A 88 -6.91 12.24 4.30
C PHE A 88 -8.30 12.71 4.77
N GLU A 89 -9.32 11.85 4.71
CA GLU A 89 -10.65 12.17 5.27
C GLU A 89 -10.66 12.10 6.80
N TRP A 90 -9.84 11.23 7.40
CA TRP A 90 -9.82 11.01 8.85
C TRP A 90 -8.87 11.94 9.62
N GLN A 91 -7.94 12.60 8.95
CA GLN A 91 -6.99 13.52 9.58
C GLN A 91 -6.47 14.56 8.58
N HIS A 92 -5.98 15.70 9.09
CA HIS A 92 -5.54 16.84 8.28
C HIS A 92 -4.03 17.12 8.35
N GLY A 93 -3.24 16.21 8.92
CA GLY A 93 -1.79 16.32 9.07
C GLY A 93 -0.96 15.91 7.85
N GLY A 94 -1.57 15.82 6.67
CA GLY A 94 -0.87 15.45 5.43
C GLY A 94 -0.51 13.95 5.37
N ASN A 95 0.67 13.64 4.81
CA ASN A 95 1.12 12.26 4.62
C ASN A 95 1.55 11.61 5.94
N THR A 96 0.77 10.63 6.38
CA THR A 96 1.09 9.81 7.54
C THR A 96 1.50 8.38 7.14
N HIS A 97 0.82 7.76 6.16
CA HIS A 97 0.96 6.32 5.90
C HIS A 97 1.17 5.93 4.43
N LEU A 98 1.58 6.82 3.51
CA LEU A 98 1.79 6.44 2.10
C LEU A 98 2.72 5.23 1.97
N GLY A 99 3.86 5.24 2.67
CA GLY A 99 4.83 4.13 2.62
C GLY A 99 4.25 2.84 3.21
N VAL A 100 3.52 2.94 4.31
CA VAL A 100 2.84 1.79 4.93
C VAL A 100 1.76 1.24 4.01
N ALA A 101 0.97 2.09 3.35
CA ALA A 101 -0.04 1.68 2.39
C ALA A 101 0.58 0.94 1.18
N LEU A 102 1.70 1.44 0.65
CA LEU A 102 2.44 0.77 -0.42
C LEU A 102 2.90 -0.64 -0.02
N LEU A 103 3.27 -0.87 1.25
CA LEU A 103 3.61 -2.21 1.74
C LEU A 103 2.38 -3.08 2.04
N PHE A 104 1.35 -2.51 2.66
CA PHE A 104 0.21 -3.27 3.17
C PHE A 104 -0.77 -3.70 2.08
N VAL A 105 -0.89 -2.94 0.99
CA VAL A 105 -1.80 -3.26 -0.13
C VAL A 105 -1.54 -4.63 -0.76
N PRO A 106 -0.32 -4.95 -1.25
CA PRO A 106 -0.05 -6.27 -1.84
C PRO A 106 -0.19 -7.40 -0.81
N ILE A 107 0.18 -7.16 0.47
CA ILE A 107 -0.03 -8.11 1.56
C ILE A 107 -1.52 -8.38 1.79
N SER A 108 -2.36 -7.34 1.80
CA SER A 108 -3.80 -7.44 2.07
C SER A 108 -4.54 -8.11 0.92
N ALA A 109 -4.23 -7.74 -0.32
CA ALA A 109 -4.75 -8.44 -1.50
C ALA A 109 -4.34 -9.91 -1.52
N GLY A 110 -3.06 -10.18 -1.22
CA GLY A 110 -2.53 -11.53 -1.09
C GLY A 110 -3.19 -12.33 0.02
N ALA A 111 -3.42 -11.73 1.19
CA ALA A 111 -4.11 -12.37 2.32
C ALA A 111 -5.55 -12.75 1.97
N GLY A 112 -6.28 -11.90 1.25
CA GLY A 112 -7.60 -12.20 0.73
C GLY A 112 -7.62 -13.45 -0.17
N LYS A 113 -6.67 -13.52 -1.11
CA LYS A 113 -6.47 -14.68 -2.01
C LYS A 113 -6.05 -15.94 -1.25
N TRP A 114 -5.09 -15.81 -0.35
CA TRP A 114 -4.54 -16.91 0.44
C TRP A 114 -5.60 -17.52 1.36
N HIS A 115 -6.42 -16.70 2.01
CA HIS A 115 -7.48 -17.18 2.89
C HIS A 115 -8.50 -18.06 2.15
N ARG A 116 -8.76 -17.79 0.86
CA ARG A 116 -9.61 -18.65 -0.01
C ARG A 116 -9.05 -20.07 -0.19
N THR A 117 -7.72 -20.23 -0.15
CA THR A 117 -7.06 -21.54 -0.27
C THR A 117 -7.22 -22.41 0.98
N LYS A 118 -7.67 -21.83 2.11
CA LYS A 118 -7.71 -22.46 3.44
C LYS A 118 -6.36 -22.96 3.96
N SER A 119 -5.26 -22.59 3.29
CA SER A 119 -3.92 -22.88 3.75
C SER A 119 -3.60 -22.07 5.01
N LYS A 120 -2.83 -22.67 5.92
CA LYS A 120 -2.22 -21.98 7.07
C LYS A 120 -0.71 -21.81 6.90
N ASN A 121 -0.17 -22.15 5.71
CA ASN A 121 1.25 -22.03 5.42
C ASN A 121 1.58 -20.61 4.95
N ILE A 122 2.41 -19.91 5.71
CA ILE A 122 2.85 -18.54 5.41
C ILE A 122 3.70 -18.45 4.13
N THR A 123 4.40 -19.53 3.77
CA THR A 123 5.16 -19.60 2.51
C THR A 123 4.22 -19.51 1.31
N GLU A 124 3.00 -20.07 1.42
CA GLU A 124 1.98 -19.96 0.39
C GLU A 124 1.39 -18.54 0.31
N LEU A 125 1.24 -17.84 1.44
CA LEU A 125 0.84 -16.43 1.43
C LEU A 125 1.83 -15.59 0.62
N ARG A 126 3.14 -15.80 0.84
CA ARG A 126 4.17 -15.06 0.09
C ARG A 126 4.15 -15.36 -1.42
N LYS A 127 3.95 -16.63 -1.81
CA LYS A 127 3.76 -16.98 -3.23
C LYS A 127 2.54 -16.27 -3.83
N VAL A 128 1.46 -16.18 -3.06
CA VAL A 128 0.24 -15.47 -3.47
C VAL A 128 0.47 -13.96 -3.58
N ILE A 129 1.22 -13.35 -2.66
CA ILE A 129 1.61 -11.93 -2.72
C ILE A 129 2.43 -11.64 -3.99
N ARG A 130 3.45 -12.45 -4.27
CA ARG A 130 4.21 -12.36 -5.53
C ARG A 130 3.29 -12.44 -6.74
N LYS A 131 2.35 -13.38 -6.73
CA LYS A 131 1.44 -13.59 -7.85
C LYS A 131 0.52 -12.40 -8.12
N VAL A 132 0.01 -11.73 -7.08
CA VAL A 132 -0.82 -10.53 -7.27
C VAL A 132 -0.01 -9.33 -7.76
N ILE A 133 1.26 -9.20 -7.36
CA ILE A 133 2.16 -8.15 -7.84
C ILE A 133 2.51 -8.36 -9.32
N GLU A 134 2.90 -9.59 -9.70
CA GLU A 134 3.23 -9.95 -11.08
C GLU A 134 2.06 -9.72 -12.06
N LEU A 135 0.82 -9.79 -11.56
CA LEU A 135 -0.39 -9.63 -12.35
C LEU A 135 -1.06 -8.26 -12.17
N ALA A 136 -0.38 -7.31 -11.52
CA ALA A 136 -0.79 -5.93 -11.46
C ALA A 136 -0.75 -5.29 -12.86
N THR A 137 -1.65 -4.35 -13.11
CA THR A 137 -1.88 -3.78 -14.43
C THR A 137 -1.25 -2.39 -14.57
N PRO A 138 -1.14 -1.84 -15.79
CA PRO A 138 -0.72 -0.44 -15.95
C PRO A 138 -1.64 0.57 -15.26
N ASP A 139 -2.92 0.26 -15.08
CA ASP A 139 -3.83 1.11 -14.30
C ASP A 139 -3.44 1.16 -12.83
N ASP A 140 -2.91 0.06 -12.27
CA ASP A 140 -2.36 0.06 -10.92
C ASP A 140 -1.18 1.04 -10.81
N SER A 141 -0.30 1.12 -11.82
CA SER A 141 0.78 2.11 -11.85
C SER A 141 0.24 3.54 -11.82
N ILE A 142 -0.79 3.82 -12.63
CA ILE A 142 -1.41 5.15 -12.70
C ILE A 142 -2.03 5.53 -11.35
N TYR A 143 -2.76 4.62 -10.70
CA TYR A 143 -3.34 4.89 -9.39
C TYR A 143 -2.27 5.07 -8.29
N ILE A 144 -1.16 4.35 -8.35
CA ILE A 144 -0.02 4.57 -7.44
C ILE A 144 0.55 5.97 -7.64
N TYR A 145 0.72 6.43 -8.88
CA TYR A 145 1.20 7.79 -9.17
C TYR A 145 0.27 8.85 -8.59
N GLN A 146 -1.04 8.68 -8.80
CA GLN A 146 -2.06 9.58 -8.22
C GLN A 146 -2.01 9.59 -6.69
N ALA A 147 -1.81 8.42 -6.07
CA ALA A 147 -1.71 8.32 -4.62
C ALA A 147 -0.46 9.04 -4.08
N ILE A 148 0.69 8.87 -4.73
CA ILE A 148 1.94 9.53 -4.36
C ILE A 148 1.84 11.05 -4.57
N GLU A 149 1.31 11.50 -5.71
CA GLU A 149 1.10 12.93 -6.00
C GLU A 149 0.18 13.58 -4.97
N LYS A 150 -0.90 12.89 -4.56
CA LYS A 150 -1.82 13.39 -3.53
C LYS A 150 -1.19 13.45 -2.15
N ALA A 151 -0.44 12.43 -1.76
CA ALA A 151 0.15 12.35 -0.43
C ALA A 151 1.38 13.25 -0.29
N MET A 152 2.22 13.37 -1.31
CA MET A 152 3.51 14.05 -1.21
C MET A 152 3.53 15.40 -1.92
N PRO A 153 3.83 16.50 -1.20
CA PRO A 153 4.10 17.78 -1.83
C PRO A 153 5.25 17.67 -2.84
N SER A 154 5.19 18.41 -3.95
CA SER A 154 6.22 18.38 -5.01
C SER A 154 7.64 18.64 -4.49
N LYS A 155 7.80 19.43 -3.43
CA LYS A 155 9.10 19.71 -2.77
C LYS A 155 9.74 18.50 -2.08
N ASN A 156 8.94 17.48 -1.74
CA ASN A 156 9.38 16.27 -1.05
C ASN A 156 9.57 15.09 -2.02
N LEU A 157 9.15 15.25 -3.28
CA LEU A 157 9.42 14.29 -4.34
C LEU A 157 10.82 14.55 -4.89
N GLY A 158 11.67 13.53 -4.82
CA GLY A 158 12.94 13.54 -5.54
C GLY A 158 12.70 13.49 -7.04
N LYS A 159 13.70 13.94 -7.83
CA LYS A 159 13.64 13.86 -9.29
C LYS A 159 14.06 12.47 -9.76
N ALA A 160 13.27 11.87 -10.65
CA ALA A 160 13.58 10.63 -11.34
C ALA A 160 13.95 10.90 -12.80
N GLU A 161 14.92 10.13 -13.32
CA GLU A 161 15.32 10.25 -14.74
C GLU A 161 14.30 9.64 -15.70
N LYS A 162 13.50 8.67 -15.22
CA LYS A 162 12.48 7.97 -16.00
C LYS A 162 11.19 7.90 -15.21
N LEU A 163 10.09 8.15 -15.90
CA LEU A 163 8.73 8.09 -15.34
C LEU A 163 8.59 8.95 -14.07
N ASP A 164 9.12 10.17 -14.10
CA ASP A 164 9.00 11.09 -12.96
C ASP A 164 7.53 11.38 -12.66
N ILE A 165 7.15 11.32 -11.39
CA ILE A 165 5.77 11.53 -10.94
C ILE A 165 5.29 12.96 -11.28
N GLN A 166 6.21 13.92 -11.35
CA GLN A 166 5.94 15.31 -11.70
C GLN A 166 5.89 15.55 -13.22
N ASP A 167 6.31 14.58 -14.03
CA ASP A 167 6.21 14.65 -15.49
C ASP A 167 4.83 14.15 -15.96
N LYS A 168 4.08 15.05 -16.59
CA LYS A 168 2.75 14.77 -17.12
C LYS A 168 2.77 13.70 -18.23
N GLU A 169 3.89 13.56 -18.94
CA GLU A 169 4.02 12.51 -19.96
C GLU A 169 4.22 11.11 -19.33
N SER A 170 4.61 11.00 -18.05
CA SER A 170 4.80 9.70 -17.38
C SER A 170 3.53 8.85 -17.40
N ILE A 171 2.37 9.43 -17.10
CA ILE A 171 1.08 8.70 -17.12
C ILE A 171 0.76 8.19 -18.54
N LYS A 172 1.04 9.01 -19.56
CA LYS A 172 0.83 8.64 -20.95
C LYS A 172 1.79 7.53 -21.39
N ASN A 173 3.06 7.60 -20.99
CA ASN A 173 4.06 6.57 -21.27
C ASN A 173 3.72 5.26 -20.57
N ILE A 174 3.30 5.30 -19.30
CA ILE A 174 2.83 4.13 -18.55
C ILE A 174 1.70 3.43 -19.31
N LYS A 175 0.74 4.20 -19.81
CA LYS A 175 -0.40 3.65 -20.55
C LYS A 175 -0.01 3.09 -21.92
N ASN A 176 0.78 3.84 -22.70
CA ASN A 176 1.16 3.45 -24.05
C ASN A 176 2.07 2.22 -24.07
N ASP A 177 3.01 2.15 -23.11
CA ASP A 177 4.03 1.10 -23.05
C ASP A 177 3.61 -0.05 -22.12
N ASN A 178 2.38 -0.02 -21.59
CA ASN A 178 1.81 -1.01 -20.65
C ASN A 178 2.73 -1.28 -19.43
N ILE A 179 3.21 -0.22 -18.80
CA ILE A 179 4.17 -0.33 -17.69
C ILE A 179 3.47 -0.68 -16.39
N THR A 180 3.81 -1.83 -15.80
CA THR A 180 3.24 -2.33 -14.53
C THR A 180 3.97 -1.78 -13.30
N PRO A 181 3.37 -1.86 -12.10
CA PRO A 181 4.03 -1.41 -10.88
C PRO A 181 5.38 -2.09 -10.65
N LEU A 182 5.48 -3.39 -10.92
CA LEU A 182 6.71 -4.16 -10.75
C LEU A 182 7.86 -3.58 -11.59
N GLN A 183 7.58 -3.16 -12.83
CA GLN A 183 8.58 -2.53 -13.70
C GLN A 183 9.02 -1.15 -13.19
N ILE A 184 8.10 -0.39 -12.58
CA ILE A 184 8.42 0.91 -11.98
C ILE A 184 9.26 0.74 -10.72
N PHE A 185 8.84 -0.12 -9.78
CA PHE A 185 9.59 -0.39 -8.55
C PHE A 185 10.98 -0.99 -8.83
N GLN A 186 11.15 -1.70 -9.94
CA GLN A 186 12.45 -2.19 -10.40
C GLN A 186 13.48 -1.07 -10.66
N LEU A 187 13.05 0.17 -10.95
CA LEU A 187 13.92 1.34 -11.16
C LEU A 187 14.53 1.88 -9.85
N CYS A 188 13.93 1.56 -8.70
CA CYS A 188 14.32 2.07 -7.38
C CYS A 188 14.69 0.99 -6.36
N LYS A 189 14.62 -0.31 -6.70
CA LYS A 189 14.82 -1.43 -5.75
C LYS A 189 16.11 -1.38 -4.92
N ASP A 190 17.20 -0.82 -5.48
CA ASP A 190 18.51 -0.85 -4.83
C ASP A 190 18.72 0.36 -3.90
N ARG A 191 17.79 1.32 -3.92
CA ARG A 191 17.86 2.59 -3.19
C ARG A 191 16.70 2.79 -2.22
N ASP A 192 15.56 2.13 -2.46
CA ASP A 192 14.35 2.27 -1.69
C ASP A 192 13.84 0.91 -1.22
N GLN A 193 13.59 0.78 0.08
CA GLN A 193 13.18 -0.49 0.71
C GLN A 193 11.77 -0.93 0.32
N ILE A 194 10.86 0.01 0.05
CA ILE A 194 9.51 -0.34 -0.44
C ILE A 194 9.64 -0.91 -1.85
N CYS A 195 10.44 -0.26 -2.71
CA CYS A 195 10.73 -0.78 -4.04
C CYS A 195 11.38 -2.17 -3.97
N HIS A 196 12.30 -2.39 -3.02
CA HIS A 196 12.91 -3.70 -2.77
C HIS A 196 11.86 -4.77 -2.46
N GLU A 197 11.00 -4.52 -1.47
CA GLU A 197 9.95 -5.47 -1.05
C GLU A 197 8.97 -5.81 -2.18
N TRP A 198 8.56 -4.83 -2.99
CA TRP A 198 7.70 -5.08 -4.15
C TRP A 198 8.37 -6.00 -5.18
N VAL A 199 9.65 -5.79 -5.45
CA VAL A 199 10.40 -6.54 -6.47
C VAL A 199 10.77 -7.94 -6.00
N THR A 200 11.18 -8.10 -4.74
CA THR A 200 11.54 -9.42 -4.19
C THR A 200 10.32 -10.22 -3.75
N GLY A 201 9.16 -9.58 -3.70
CA GLY A 201 7.91 -10.19 -3.22
C GLY A 201 7.99 -10.47 -1.73
N PHE A 202 8.36 -9.43 -0.99
CA PHE A 202 8.43 -9.36 0.47
C PHE A 202 9.37 -10.41 1.05
N GLU A 203 10.68 -10.26 0.76
CA GLU A 203 11.67 -11.24 1.14
C GLU A 203 12.34 -11.15 2.47
N THR A 204 12.27 -9.97 3.06
CA THR A 204 12.98 -9.59 4.26
C THR A 204 12.35 -10.17 5.54
#